data_AF-A0AAW6HQT3-F1
#
_entry.id   AF-A0AAW6HQT3-F1
#
_cell.length_a   1.000
_cell.length_b   1.000
_cell.length_c   1.000
_cell.angle_alpha   90.00
_cell.angle_beta   90.00
_cell.angle_gamma   90.00
#
_symmetry.space_group_name_H-M   'P 1'
#
loop_
_entity.id
_entity.type
_entity.pdbx_description
1 polymer ?
#
loop_
_entity_poly.entity_id
_entity_poly.type
_entity_poly.pdbx_seq_one_letter_code
_entity_poly.pdbx_strand_id
1 'polypeptide(L)'
;MNRAFKNVDINHLKVIKNINKGAKVDLIFCHGLATEPGMHYKIVKELSNVNHYDLGFPGHIDTDFKFTMKELNVDYFSKLLAIFIKQNPDLKNIILVGHSLGCAVIVFALKHLTKNEKERIKKIVLNAPLTINTLLTALHFTKYFTSDANKINDVGIEKFFKDLFYDPKKYLKEFNQWFDLDFYKKHQTEQKKLALTLLNPDMIRKIISAYHSEKKYENFTFITADKDRLVPFTMVRHYIKNFFKDAKHIEIKNGGHAFILEHKDTYIEILKEIIRNAKS
;
A
#
# COMPACT_ATOMS: atom_id res chain seq x y z
N MET A 1 10.16 -24.81 -8.35
CA MET A 1 9.35 -23.59 -8.07
C MET A 1 8.09 -24.01 -7.32
N ASN A 2 7.78 -23.40 -6.17
CA ASN A 2 6.64 -23.79 -5.32
C ASN A 2 5.31 -23.66 -6.11
N ARG A 3 4.37 -24.62 -5.99
CA ARG A 3 3.08 -24.62 -6.74
C ARG A 3 2.29 -23.32 -6.55
N ALA A 4 2.50 -22.62 -5.42
CA ALA A 4 1.86 -21.35 -5.09
C ALA A 4 2.21 -20.17 -6.03
N PHE A 5 3.34 -20.24 -6.77
CA PHE A 5 3.80 -19.18 -7.68
C PHE A 5 3.64 -19.53 -9.16
N LYS A 6 2.96 -20.64 -9.47
CA LYS A 6 2.68 -21.02 -10.86
C LYS A 6 1.89 -19.88 -11.54
N ASN A 7 2.39 -19.42 -12.69
CA ASN A 7 1.83 -18.32 -13.50
C ASN A 7 1.97 -16.90 -12.91
N VAL A 8 2.95 -16.66 -12.03
CA VAL A 8 3.34 -15.31 -11.62
C VAL A 8 4.63 -14.94 -12.33
N ASP A 9 4.62 -13.83 -13.06
CA ASP A 9 5.80 -13.29 -13.73
C ASP A 9 6.37 -12.14 -12.90
N ILE A 10 7.59 -12.32 -12.39
CA ILE A 10 8.25 -11.29 -11.57
C ILE A 10 8.56 -10.02 -12.36
N ASN A 11 8.62 -10.09 -13.70
CA ASN A 11 8.83 -8.91 -14.55
C ASN A 11 7.62 -7.96 -14.53
N HIS A 12 6.48 -8.41 -14.01
CA HIS A 12 5.31 -7.56 -13.74
C HIS A 12 5.48 -6.66 -12.51
N LEU A 13 6.57 -6.81 -11.76
CA LEU A 13 6.92 -5.96 -10.61
C LEU A 13 8.00 -4.95 -11.01
N LYS A 14 7.67 -3.67 -10.99
CA LYS A 14 8.67 -2.60 -11.10
C LYS A 14 9.24 -2.30 -9.72
N VAL A 15 10.55 -2.18 -9.62
CA VAL A 15 11.21 -1.84 -8.34
C VAL A 15 11.98 -0.54 -8.53
N ILE A 16 11.54 0.51 -7.86
CA ILE A 16 12.32 1.75 -7.73
C ILE A 16 13.12 1.63 -6.44
N LYS A 17 14.44 1.73 -6.54
CA LYS A 17 15.33 1.55 -5.40
C LYS A 17 16.22 2.76 -5.16
N ASN A 18 16.42 3.08 -3.89
CA ASN A 18 17.47 3.99 -3.43
C ASN A 18 18.34 3.25 -2.41
N ILE A 19 19.62 3.05 -2.74
CA ILE A 19 20.53 2.23 -1.94
C ILE A 19 21.50 3.15 -1.21
N ASN A 20 21.51 3.05 0.12
CA ASN A 20 22.40 3.81 0.98
C ASN A 20 23.52 2.91 1.49
N LYS A 21 24.78 3.26 1.18
CA LYS A 21 25.94 2.52 1.70
C LYS A 21 25.91 2.54 3.24
N GLY A 22 25.97 1.36 3.86
CA GLY A 22 25.92 1.21 5.32
C GLY A 22 24.50 1.19 5.92
N ALA A 23 23.45 1.17 5.09
CA ALA A 23 22.09 0.92 5.57
C ALA A 23 22.00 -0.42 6.32
N LYS A 24 21.31 -0.41 7.46
CA LYS A 24 21.09 -1.60 8.30
C LYS A 24 19.66 -2.15 8.20
N VAL A 25 18.83 -1.49 7.40
CA VAL A 25 17.38 -1.72 7.28
C VAL A 25 17.00 -1.56 5.82
N ASP A 26 16.24 -2.52 5.32
CA ASP A 26 15.60 -2.46 4.00
C ASP A 26 14.11 -2.11 4.18
N LEU A 27 13.72 -0.91 3.74
CA LEU A 27 12.36 -0.41 3.74
C LEU A 27 11.69 -0.75 2.40
N ILE A 28 10.74 -1.69 2.42
CA ILE A 28 9.99 -2.08 1.23
C ILE A 28 8.59 -1.46 1.32
N PHE A 29 8.24 -0.62 0.35
CA PHE A 29 6.96 0.05 0.27
C PHE A 29 6.04 -0.62 -0.76
N CYS A 30 4.78 -0.84 -0.36
CA CYS A 30 3.69 -1.28 -1.22
C CYS A 30 2.63 -0.18 -1.30
N HIS A 31 2.45 0.39 -2.48
CA HIS A 31 1.56 1.53 -2.69
C HIS A 31 0.06 1.18 -2.65
N GLY A 32 -0.77 2.23 -2.56
CA GLY A 32 -2.23 2.13 -2.65
C GLY A 32 -2.74 2.03 -4.08
N LEU A 33 -4.07 1.97 -4.26
CA LEU A 33 -4.66 2.06 -5.59
C LEU A 33 -4.38 3.45 -6.18
N ALA A 34 -4.22 3.52 -7.51
CA ALA A 34 -4.10 4.78 -8.26
C ALA A 34 -2.92 5.66 -7.84
N THR A 35 -1.84 5.03 -7.42
CA THR A 35 -0.57 5.66 -7.02
C THR A 35 0.54 5.21 -7.96
N GLU A 36 1.39 6.14 -8.42
CA GLU A 36 2.57 5.77 -9.19
C GLU A 36 3.70 5.20 -8.30
N PRO A 37 4.52 4.28 -8.81
CA PRO A 37 5.69 3.80 -8.09
C PRO A 37 6.66 4.93 -7.83
N GLY A 38 7.30 4.93 -6.66
CA GLY A 38 8.31 5.91 -6.27
C GLY A 38 7.74 7.12 -5.54
N MET A 39 6.41 7.26 -5.46
CA MET A 39 5.75 8.34 -4.72
C MET A 39 6.19 8.37 -3.25
N HIS A 40 6.26 7.21 -2.59
CA HIS A 40 6.70 7.16 -1.20
C HIS A 40 8.17 7.57 -1.05
N TYR A 41 9.05 7.17 -1.97
CA TYR A 41 10.43 7.63 -1.95
C TYR A 41 10.55 9.16 -2.05
N LYS A 42 9.75 9.81 -2.91
CA LYS A 42 9.72 11.29 -3.03
C LYS A 42 9.41 11.95 -1.68
N ILE A 43 8.54 11.33 -0.88
CA ILE A 43 8.17 11.79 0.46
C ILE A 43 9.31 11.57 1.45
N VAL A 44 9.86 10.36 1.51
CA VAL A 44 10.76 9.95 2.61
C VAL A 44 12.25 10.00 2.26
N LYS A 45 12.64 10.67 1.17
CA LYS A 45 14.04 10.73 0.70
C LYS A 45 15.05 11.26 1.73
N GLU A 46 14.59 11.97 2.75
CA GLU A 46 15.41 12.47 3.87
C GLU A 46 15.75 11.38 4.92
N LEU A 47 15.14 10.20 4.85
CA LEU A 47 15.52 9.06 5.67
C LEU A 47 16.91 8.55 5.26
N SER A 48 17.93 9.04 5.94
CA SER A 48 19.30 8.52 5.84
C SER A 48 19.41 7.20 6.61
N ASN A 49 20.21 6.25 6.10
CA ASN A 49 20.50 4.93 6.69
C ASN A 49 19.45 3.81 6.49
N VAL A 50 18.64 3.89 5.44
CA VAL A 50 17.79 2.78 4.97
C VAL A 50 17.99 2.56 3.48
N ASN A 51 17.96 1.32 3.01
CA ASN A 51 17.70 1.08 1.61
C ASN A 51 16.20 1.18 1.38
N HIS A 52 15.79 1.87 0.31
CA HIS A 52 14.40 2.03 -0.04
C HIS A 52 14.07 1.22 -1.28
N TYR A 53 12.95 0.51 -1.24
CA TYR A 53 12.40 -0.25 -2.36
C TYR A 53 10.92 0.08 -2.50
N ASP A 54 10.55 0.85 -3.51
CA ASP A 54 9.17 1.18 -3.85
C ASP A 54 8.69 0.25 -4.97
N LEU A 55 7.67 -0.57 -4.67
CA LEU A 55 7.20 -1.62 -5.55
C LEU A 55 6.00 -1.16 -6.38
N GLY A 56 6.19 -1.06 -7.70
CA GLY A 56 5.12 -0.83 -8.67
C GLY A 56 4.48 -2.13 -9.12
N PHE A 57 3.18 -2.28 -8.85
CA PHE A 57 2.39 -3.47 -9.19
C PHE A 57 1.68 -3.32 -10.55
N PRO A 58 1.19 -4.42 -11.14
CA PRO A 58 0.34 -4.37 -12.34
C PRO A 58 -0.77 -3.32 -12.26
N GLY A 59 -1.02 -2.65 -13.37
CA GLY A 59 -1.97 -1.53 -13.45
C GLY A 59 -1.44 -0.20 -12.89
N HIS A 60 -0.22 -0.19 -12.32
CA HIS A 60 0.44 1.00 -11.79
C HIS A 60 1.84 1.17 -12.38
N ILE A 61 2.10 0.61 -13.55
CA ILE A 61 3.39 0.71 -14.23
C ILE A 61 3.15 0.87 -15.72
N ASP A 62 3.97 1.68 -16.38
CA ASP A 62 3.96 1.77 -17.83
C ASP A 62 4.50 0.48 -18.45
N THR A 63 3.67 -0.17 -19.27
CA THR A 63 4.00 -1.39 -20.02
C THR A 63 3.39 -1.36 -21.40
N ASP A 64 4.01 -2.07 -22.35
CA ASP A 64 3.51 -2.20 -23.72
C ASP A 64 2.38 -3.25 -23.85
N PHE A 65 2.17 -4.05 -22.80
CA PHE A 65 1.12 -5.06 -22.73
C PHE A 65 0.08 -4.69 -21.69
N LYS A 66 -1.11 -5.30 -21.81
CA LYS A 66 -2.22 -5.12 -20.88
C LYS A 66 -2.30 -6.28 -19.91
N PHE A 67 -2.51 -5.96 -18.63
CA PHE A 67 -2.75 -6.98 -17.62
C PHE A 67 -4.15 -7.58 -17.71
N THR A 68 -4.25 -8.86 -17.41
CA THR A 68 -5.50 -9.61 -17.27
C THR A 68 -6.12 -9.43 -15.88
N MET A 69 -7.39 -9.81 -15.72
CA MET A 69 -8.05 -9.82 -14.40
C MET A 69 -7.36 -10.74 -13.37
N LYS A 70 -6.68 -11.79 -13.84
CA LYS A 70 -5.93 -12.72 -12.98
C LYS A 70 -4.64 -12.11 -12.45
N GLU A 71 -4.13 -11.07 -13.11
CA GLU A 71 -2.93 -10.33 -12.72
C GLU A 71 -3.29 -9.06 -11.93
N LEU A 72 -4.45 -8.45 -12.20
CA LEU A 72 -4.93 -7.24 -11.53
C LEU A 72 -5.70 -7.57 -10.23
N ASN A 73 -5.02 -8.13 -9.23
CA ASN A 73 -5.61 -8.37 -7.91
C ASN A 73 -4.56 -8.55 -6.80
N VAL A 74 -5.01 -8.44 -5.55
CA VAL A 74 -4.17 -8.50 -4.33
C VAL A 74 -3.40 -9.83 -4.21
N ASP A 75 -4.00 -10.96 -4.60
CA ASP A 75 -3.35 -12.28 -4.52
C ASP A 75 -2.20 -12.42 -5.52
N TYR A 76 -2.30 -11.80 -6.69
CA TYR A 76 -1.20 -11.73 -7.63
C TYR A 76 -0.08 -10.82 -7.08
N PHE A 77 -0.44 -9.65 -6.56
CA PHE A 77 0.53 -8.67 -6.04
C PHE A 77 1.28 -9.20 -4.82
N SER A 78 0.60 -9.94 -3.93
CA SER A 78 1.23 -10.54 -2.76
C SER A 78 2.23 -11.62 -3.12
N LYS A 79 1.96 -12.37 -4.20
CA LYS A 79 2.92 -13.34 -4.74
C LYS A 79 4.13 -12.64 -5.34
N LEU A 80 3.96 -11.53 -6.06
CA LEU A 80 5.09 -10.71 -6.53
C LEU A 80 5.96 -10.23 -5.37
N LEU A 81 5.36 -9.67 -4.31
CA LEU A 81 6.09 -9.26 -3.10
C LEU A 81 6.82 -10.45 -2.44
N ALA A 82 6.16 -11.59 -2.31
CA ALA A 82 6.78 -12.78 -1.72
C ALA A 82 7.95 -13.31 -2.57
N ILE A 83 7.82 -13.30 -3.91
CA ILE A 83 8.92 -13.65 -4.82
C ILE A 83 10.06 -12.66 -4.68
N PHE A 84 9.79 -11.36 -4.65
CA PHE A 84 10.79 -10.32 -4.44
C PHE A 84 11.59 -10.55 -3.14
N ILE A 85 10.92 -10.78 -2.01
CA ILE A 85 11.58 -11.06 -0.73
C ILE A 85 12.44 -12.33 -0.80
N LYS A 86 11.97 -13.38 -1.49
CA LYS A 86 12.70 -14.66 -1.63
C LYS A 86 13.93 -14.57 -2.52
N GLN A 87 13.84 -13.80 -3.61
CA GLN A 87 14.93 -13.63 -4.57
C GLN A 87 16.01 -12.66 -4.09
N ASN A 88 15.74 -11.89 -3.02
CA ASN A 88 16.70 -10.99 -2.38
C ASN A 88 16.97 -11.47 -0.94
N PRO A 89 17.72 -12.58 -0.76
CA PRO A 89 18.04 -13.14 0.56
C PRO A 89 18.99 -12.26 1.38
N ASP A 90 19.68 -11.32 0.72
CA ASP A 90 20.58 -10.34 1.31
C ASP A 90 19.88 -9.19 2.03
N LEU A 91 18.57 -9.00 1.80
CA LEU A 91 17.76 -8.04 2.55
C LEU A 91 17.71 -8.43 4.04
N LYS A 92 17.98 -7.47 4.91
CA LYS A 92 18.10 -7.61 6.37
C LYS A 92 17.26 -6.57 7.09
N ASN A 93 16.76 -6.95 8.26
CA ASN A 93 15.92 -6.11 9.11
C ASN A 93 14.81 -5.41 8.33
N ILE A 94 14.08 -6.21 7.55
CA ILE A 94 13.08 -5.72 6.59
C ILE A 94 11.96 -5.02 7.35
N ILE A 95 11.61 -3.83 6.89
CA ILE A 95 10.40 -3.13 7.29
C ILE A 95 9.48 -3.09 6.08
N LEU A 96 8.33 -3.74 6.18
CA LEU A 96 7.28 -3.68 5.16
C LEU A 96 6.36 -2.52 5.48
N VAL A 97 6.18 -1.59 4.55
CA VAL A 97 5.29 -0.44 4.68
C VAL A 97 4.24 -0.50 3.59
N GLY A 98 2.98 -0.64 3.98
CA GLY A 98 1.86 -0.66 3.05
C GLY A 98 1.03 0.60 3.21
N HIS A 99 0.50 1.12 2.11
CA HIS A 99 -0.56 2.11 2.14
C HIS A 99 -1.83 1.59 1.48
N SER A 100 -2.98 1.72 2.15
CA SER A 100 -4.29 1.35 1.59
C SER A 100 -4.31 -0.09 1.05
N LEU A 101 -4.43 -0.28 -0.26
CA LEU A 101 -4.32 -1.57 -0.94
C LEU A 101 -3.02 -2.33 -0.60
N GLY A 102 -1.89 -1.62 -0.53
CA GLY A 102 -0.58 -2.19 -0.22
C GLY A 102 -0.51 -2.86 1.15
N CYS A 103 -1.35 -2.45 2.11
CA CYS A 103 -1.49 -3.15 3.39
C CYS A 103 -2.02 -4.58 3.19
N ALA A 104 -3.04 -4.75 2.34
CA ALA A 104 -3.60 -6.07 2.04
C ALA A 104 -2.59 -6.94 1.28
N VAL A 105 -1.81 -6.34 0.37
CA VAL A 105 -0.72 -7.02 -0.36
C VAL A 105 0.32 -7.59 0.61
N ILE A 106 0.78 -6.78 1.58
CA ILE A 106 1.75 -7.22 2.59
C ILE A 106 1.20 -8.38 3.41
N VAL A 107 0.01 -8.21 3.98
CA VAL A 107 -0.59 -9.21 4.86
C VAL A 107 -0.84 -10.54 4.12
N PHE A 108 -1.19 -10.49 2.83
CA PHE A 108 -1.25 -11.70 2.00
C PHE A 108 0.10 -12.32 1.76
N ALA A 109 1.12 -11.50 1.47
CA ALA A 109 2.44 -11.99 1.12
C ALA A 109 3.03 -12.84 2.26
N LEU A 110 2.74 -12.48 3.51
CA LEU A 110 3.14 -13.26 4.69
C LEU A 110 2.69 -14.73 4.61
N LYS A 111 1.51 -15.04 4.04
CA LYS A 111 1.07 -16.44 3.87
C LYS A 111 1.94 -17.25 2.93
N HIS A 112 2.67 -16.58 2.03
CA HIS A 112 3.55 -17.21 1.05
C HIS A 112 5.00 -17.29 1.51
N LEU A 113 5.32 -16.68 2.66
CA LEU A 113 6.67 -16.65 3.22
C LEU A 113 6.90 -17.83 4.17
N THR A 114 8.11 -18.40 4.10
CA THR A 114 8.58 -19.40 5.06
C THR A 114 8.89 -18.74 6.41
N LYS A 115 9.09 -19.56 7.46
CA LYS A 115 9.49 -19.05 8.79
C LYS A 115 10.76 -18.18 8.70
N ASN A 116 11.79 -18.66 8.02
CA ASN A 116 13.07 -17.95 7.87
C ASN A 116 12.91 -16.62 7.11
N GLU A 117 12.05 -16.59 6.09
CA GLU A 117 11.75 -15.35 5.36
C GLU A 117 10.99 -14.35 6.24
N LYS A 118 10.04 -14.82 7.06
CA LYS A 118 9.30 -13.99 8.01
C LYS A 118 10.20 -13.43 9.11
N GLU A 119 11.18 -14.18 9.60
CA GLU A 119 12.10 -13.74 10.67
C GLU A 119 12.99 -12.54 10.26
N ARG A 120 13.19 -12.33 8.95
CA ARG A 120 13.86 -11.15 8.41
C ARG A 120 12.99 -9.90 8.47
N ILE A 121 11.66 -10.04 8.56
CA ILE A 121 10.71 -8.93 8.68
C ILE A 121 10.59 -8.54 10.15
N LYS A 122 11.10 -7.36 10.49
CA LYS A 122 11.15 -6.86 11.87
C LYS A 122 9.96 -5.99 12.21
N LYS A 123 9.45 -5.22 11.25
CA LYS A 123 8.29 -4.35 11.43
C LYS A 123 7.40 -4.38 10.19
N ILE A 124 6.10 -4.25 10.43
CA ILE A 124 5.07 -4.12 9.41
C ILE A 124 4.29 -2.85 9.74
N VAL A 125 4.27 -1.90 8.82
CA VAL A 125 3.58 -0.61 8.96
C VAL A 125 2.41 -0.58 7.99
N LEU A 126 1.21 -0.40 8.51
CA LEU A 126 -0.03 -0.41 7.73
C LEU A 126 -0.69 0.97 7.79
N ASN A 127 -0.49 1.75 6.75
CA ASN A 127 -0.98 3.12 6.60
C ASN A 127 -2.37 3.14 5.95
N ALA A 128 -3.38 3.67 6.65
CA ALA A 128 -4.78 3.68 6.20
C ALA A 128 -5.22 2.34 5.60
N PRO A 129 -5.13 1.23 6.35
CA PRO A 129 -5.27 -0.11 5.79
C PRO A 129 -6.63 -0.35 5.13
N LEU A 130 -6.62 -1.01 3.98
CA LEU A 130 -7.82 -1.61 3.41
C LEU A 130 -8.30 -2.73 4.34
N THR A 131 -9.43 -2.51 5.05
CA THR A 131 -10.05 -3.47 5.98
C THR A 131 -11.43 -3.92 5.47
N ILE A 132 -12.08 -4.86 6.17
CA ILE A 132 -13.45 -5.30 5.86
C ILE A 132 -14.44 -4.13 5.73
N ASN A 133 -14.30 -3.11 6.58
CA ASN A 133 -15.18 -1.95 6.58
C ASN A 133 -14.96 -1.06 5.35
N THR A 134 -13.73 -1.03 4.84
CA THR A 134 -13.41 -0.37 3.57
C THR A 134 -13.99 -1.15 2.37
N LEU A 135 -14.07 -2.47 2.46
CA LEU A 135 -14.65 -3.29 1.39
C LEU A 135 -16.17 -3.06 1.25
N LEU A 136 -16.86 -2.77 2.35
CA LEU A 136 -18.28 -2.35 2.32
C LEU A 136 -18.49 -1.00 1.63
N THR A 137 -17.49 -0.12 1.67
CA THR A 137 -17.51 1.18 0.98
C THR A 137 -16.84 1.15 -0.40
N ALA A 138 -16.23 0.02 -0.79
CA ALA A 138 -15.49 -0.13 -2.05
C ALA A 138 -16.38 0.05 -3.29
N LEU A 139 -17.70 -0.14 -3.19
CA LEU A 139 -18.63 0.19 -4.28
C LEU A 139 -18.54 1.68 -4.67
N HIS A 140 -18.37 2.57 -3.68
CA HIS A 140 -18.16 4.00 -3.94
C HIS A 140 -16.79 4.24 -4.57
N PHE A 141 -15.78 3.49 -4.15
CA PHE A 141 -14.43 3.61 -4.66
C PHE A 141 -14.33 3.30 -6.16
N THR A 142 -15.03 2.26 -6.62
CA THR A 142 -15.05 1.94 -8.06
C THR A 142 -15.61 3.08 -8.92
N LYS A 143 -16.44 3.99 -8.37
CA LYS A 143 -17.03 5.09 -9.13
C LYS A 143 -16.02 6.19 -9.48
N TYR A 144 -14.87 6.24 -8.80
CA TYR A 144 -13.78 7.15 -9.17
C TYR A 144 -13.04 6.69 -10.43
N PHE A 145 -13.22 5.43 -10.84
CA PHE A 145 -12.52 4.85 -11.98
C PHE A 145 -13.46 4.56 -13.15
N THR A 146 -12.96 4.77 -14.37
CA THR A 146 -13.68 4.48 -15.62
C THR A 146 -13.10 3.25 -16.33
N SER A 147 -13.96 2.50 -17.03
CA SER A 147 -13.54 1.41 -17.92
C SER A 147 -13.05 1.90 -19.29
N ASP A 148 -13.22 3.20 -19.56
CA ASP A 148 -12.80 3.88 -20.78
C ASP A 148 -12.04 5.15 -20.38
N ALA A 149 -10.71 5.10 -20.52
CA ALA A 149 -9.81 6.22 -20.19
C ALA A 149 -10.08 7.48 -21.04
N ASN A 150 -10.75 7.36 -22.19
CA ASN A 150 -11.12 8.53 -22.99
C ASN A 150 -12.34 9.26 -22.42
N LYS A 151 -13.07 8.65 -21.48
CA LYS A 151 -14.27 9.22 -20.82
C LYS A 151 -14.00 9.78 -19.44
N ILE A 152 -12.74 10.01 -19.11
CA ILE A 152 -12.37 10.58 -17.82
C ILE A 152 -12.90 12.00 -17.73
N ASN A 153 -13.72 12.25 -16.71
CA ASN A 153 -14.22 13.58 -16.40
C ASN A 153 -13.38 14.16 -15.26
N ASP A 154 -12.86 15.38 -15.45
CA ASP A 154 -12.11 16.12 -14.43
C ASP A 154 -12.91 16.30 -13.12
N VAL A 155 -14.25 16.34 -13.18
CA VAL A 155 -15.12 16.37 -11.97
C VAL A 155 -14.99 15.10 -11.12
N GLY A 156 -14.87 13.93 -11.76
CA GLY A 156 -14.70 12.66 -11.06
C GLY A 156 -13.33 12.57 -10.40
N ILE A 157 -12.31 13.08 -11.10
CA ILE A 157 -10.94 13.21 -10.60
C ILE A 157 -10.90 14.15 -9.40
N GLU A 158 -11.48 15.35 -9.52
CA GLU A 158 -11.52 16.34 -8.46
C GLU A 158 -12.24 15.81 -7.22
N LYS A 159 -13.33 15.05 -7.42
CA LYS A 159 -14.03 14.38 -6.32
C LYS A 159 -13.16 13.34 -5.63
N PHE A 160 -12.46 12.50 -6.39
CA PHE A 160 -11.52 11.53 -5.81
C PHE A 160 -10.45 12.24 -4.96
N PHE A 161 -9.87 13.33 -5.45
CA PHE A 161 -8.90 14.12 -4.69
C PHE A 161 -9.49 14.80 -3.47
N LYS A 162 -10.73 15.31 -3.56
CA LYS A 162 -11.44 15.83 -2.39
C LYS A 162 -11.59 14.80 -1.29
N ASP A 163 -11.74 13.53 -1.64
CA ASP A 163 -11.90 12.44 -0.66
C ASP A 163 -10.55 11.90 -0.15
N LEU A 164 -9.45 12.10 -0.89
CA LEU A 164 -8.11 11.74 -0.46
C LEU A 164 -7.57 12.64 0.67
N PHE A 165 -7.85 13.93 0.63
CA PHE A 165 -7.25 14.92 1.53
C PHE A 165 -8.24 15.46 2.57
N TYR A 166 -7.73 15.77 3.77
CA TYR A 166 -8.49 16.52 4.76
C TYR A 166 -8.75 17.96 4.28
N ASP A 167 -7.70 18.65 3.82
CA ASP A 167 -7.78 19.99 3.21
C ASP A 167 -7.47 19.94 1.70
N PRO A 168 -8.45 19.56 0.86
CA PRO A 168 -8.22 19.45 -0.57
C PRO A 168 -7.92 20.79 -1.23
N LYS A 169 -8.33 21.93 -0.66
CA LYS A 169 -8.06 23.24 -1.28
C LYS A 169 -6.57 23.56 -1.29
N LYS A 170 -5.85 23.16 -0.24
CA LYS A 170 -4.39 23.29 -0.15
C LYS A 170 -3.72 22.38 -1.20
N TYR A 171 -4.06 21.09 -1.21
CA TYR A 171 -3.35 20.10 -2.04
C TYR A 171 -3.76 20.09 -3.52
N LEU A 172 -4.95 20.59 -3.88
CA LEU A 172 -5.34 20.77 -5.29
C LEU A 172 -4.49 21.84 -5.99
N LYS A 173 -3.99 22.85 -5.27
CA LYS A 173 -3.11 23.88 -5.86
C LYS A 173 -1.71 23.35 -6.17
N GLU A 174 -1.25 22.39 -5.40
CA GLU A 174 0.06 21.74 -5.55
C GLU A 174 -0.06 20.37 -6.24
N PHE A 175 -1.20 20.10 -6.88
CA PHE A 175 -1.59 18.76 -7.30
C PHE A 175 -0.52 18.07 -8.15
N ASN A 176 -0.04 18.74 -9.20
CA ASN A 176 0.96 18.22 -10.13
C ASN A 176 2.35 18.02 -9.50
N GLN A 177 2.60 18.52 -8.27
CA GLN A 177 3.85 18.26 -7.55
C GLN A 177 3.85 16.89 -6.90
N TRP A 178 2.67 16.39 -6.52
CA TRP A 178 2.51 15.19 -5.70
C TRP A 178 1.87 14.03 -6.45
N PHE A 179 1.09 14.32 -7.49
CA PHE A 179 0.39 13.33 -8.30
C PHE A 179 0.61 13.58 -9.77
N ASP A 180 0.93 12.52 -10.50
CA ASP A 180 0.99 12.55 -11.95
C ASP A 180 -0.42 12.29 -12.52
N LEU A 181 -1.06 13.37 -12.98
CA LEU A 181 -2.40 13.32 -13.53
C LEU A 181 -2.47 12.46 -14.80
N ASP A 182 -1.44 12.54 -15.64
CA ASP A 182 -1.41 11.85 -16.92
C ASP A 182 -1.24 10.35 -16.69
N PHE A 183 -0.39 9.96 -15.74
CA PHE A 183 -0.30 8.60 -15.25
C PHE A 183 -1.64 8.11 -14.70
N TYR A 184 -2.28 8.88 -13.80
CA TYR A 184 -3.58 8.52 -13.23
C TYR A 184 -4.63 8.31 -14.33
N LYS A 185 -4.67 9.20 -15.34
CA LYS A 185 -5.58 9.13 -16.48
C LYS A 185 -5.30 7.90 -17.34
N LYS A 186 -4.04 7.66 -17.69
CA LYS A 186 -3.59 6.53 -18.51
C LYS A 186 -3.99 5.18 -17.91
N HIS A 187 -3.88 5.02 -16.59
CA HIS A 187 -4.11 3.75 -15.92
C HIS A 187 -5.56 3.50 -15.47
N GLN A 188 -6.50 4.42 -15.69
CA GLN A 188 -7.88 4.32 -15.19
C GLN A 188 -8.57 2.99 -15.45
N THR A 189 -8.44 2.45 -16.65
CA THR A 189 -9.09 1.19 -17.04
C THR A 189 -8.58 0.01 -16.21
N GLU A 190 -7.29 -0.03 -15.90
CA GLU A 190 -6.67 -1.09 -15.10
C GLU A 190 -7.00 -0.90 -13.62
N GLN A 191 -6.99 0.35 -13.15
CA GLN A 191 -7.43 0.73 -11.80
C GLN A 191 -8.89 0.34 -11.57
N LYS A 192 -9.77 0.54 -12.56
CA LYS A 192 -11.18 0.10 -12.49
C LYS A 192 -11.29 -1.41 -12.36
N LYS A 193 -10.56 -2.17 -13.19
CA LYS A 193 -10.54 -3.64 -13.14
C LYS A 193 -10.09 -4.14 -11.77
N LEU A 194 -8.97 -3.61 -11.27
CA LEU A 194 -8.44 -3.93 -9.95
C LEU A 194 -9.44 -3.60 -8.85
N ALA A 195 -10.05 -2.41 -8.87
CA ALA A 195 -11.07 -2.00 -7.90
C ALA A 195 -12.28 -2.96 -7.92
N LEU A 196 -12.70 -3.44 -9.09
CA LEU A 196 -13.76 -4.45 -9.21
C LEU A 196 -13.35 -5.80 -8.59
N THR A 197 -12.08 -6.19 -8.65
CA THR A 197 -11.62 -7.43 -7.97
C THR A 197 -11.73 -7.35 -6.46
N LEU A 198 -11.62 -6.16 -5.86
CA LEU A 198 -11.79 -5.94 -4.42
C LEU A 198 -13.25 -6.13 -3.99
N LEU A 199 -14.21 -6.02 -4.91
CA LEU A 199 -15.63 -6.28 -4.64
C LEU A 199 -15.99 -7.77 -4.73
N ASN A 200 -15.08 -8.62 -5.23
CA ASN A 200 -15.34 -10.04 -5.34
C ASN A 200 -15.44 -10.67 -3.92
N PRO A 201 -16.55 -11.35 -3.57
CA PRO A 201 -16.72 -11.92 -2.23
C PRO A 201 -15.61 -12.87 -1.80
N ASP A 202 -15.02 -13.64 -2.72
CA ASP A 202 -13.92 -14.55 -2.40
C ASP A 202 -12.63 -13.78 -2.13
N MET A 203 -12.39 -12.68 -2.86
CA MET A 203 -11.28 -11.78 -2.56
C MET A 203 -11.45 -11.14 -1.17
N ILE A 204 -12.65 -10.64 -0.86
CA ILE A 204 -12.99 -10.07 0.45
C ILE A 204 -12.72 -11.08 1.58
N ARG A 205 -13.20 -12.32 1.44
CA ARG A 205 -12.96 -13.40 2.42
C ARG A 205 -11.47 -13.70 2.58
N LYS A 206 -10.72 -13.75 1.48
CA LYS A 206 -9.27 -13.96 1.53
C LYS A 206 -8.57 -12.81 2.27
N ILE A 207 -8.96 -11.55 2.01
CA ILE A 207 -8.47 -10.32 2.69
C ILE A 207 -8.63 -10.47 4.20
N ILE A 208 -9.86 -10.70 4.65
CA ILE A 208 -10.18 -10.88 6.07
C ILE A 208 -9.38 -12.03 6.67
N SER A 209 -9.38 -13.18 6.02
CA SER A 209 -8.64 -14.37 6.47
C SER A 209 -7.14 -14.07 6.61
N ALA A 210 -6.56 -13.21 5.78
CA ALA A 210 -5.12 -12.92 5.89
C ALA A 210 -4.79 -12.02 7.06
N TYR A 211 -5.60 -10.99 7.27
CA TYR A 211 -5.48 -10.12 8.44
C TYR A 211 -5.54 -10.88 9.75
N HIS A 212 -6.31 -11.97 9.83
CA HIS A 212 -6.43 -12.80 11.03
C HIS A 212 -5.51 -14.03 11.06
N SER A 213 -4.70 -14.26 10.02
CA SER A 213 -3.83 -15.45 9.96
C SER A 213 -2.52 -15.29 10.72
N GLU A 214 -2.13 -14.06 11.02
CA GLU A 214 -0.92 -13.77 11.79
C GLU A 214 -1.19 -13.88 13.29
N LYS A 215 -0.17 -14.28 14.05
CA LYS A 215 -0.27 -14.50 15.50
C LYS A 215 0.61 -13.55 16.32
N LYS A 216 1.48 -12.78 15.65
CA LYS A 216 2.48 -11.90 16.26
C LYS A 216 2.26 -10.47 15.81
N TYR A 217 1.29 -9.82 16.45
CA TYR A 217 0.93 -8.45 16.10
C TYR A 217 1.84 -7.41 16.77
N GLU A 218 2.76 -7.80 17.66
CA GLU A 218 3.74 -6.90 18.28
C GLU A 218 4.69 -6.20 17.28
N ASN A 219 4.81 -6.77 16.07
CA ASN A 219 5.58 -6.19 14.97
C ASN A 219 4.75 -5.28 14.05
N PHE A 220 3.44 -5.18 14.28
CA PHE A 220 2.53 -4.39 13.48
C PHE A 220 2.37 -2.99 14.07
N THR A 221 2.46 -1.99 13.20
CA THR A 221 2.08 -0.62 13.50
C THR A 221 1.02 -0.17 12.51
N PHE A 222 -0.16 0.14 13.01
CA PHE A 222 -1.23 0.75 12.23
C PHE A 222 -1.10 2.27 12.34
N ILE A 223 -1.11 2.96 11.20
CA ILE A 223 -1.16 4.42 11.15
C ILE A 223 -2.43 4.81 10.41
N THR A 224 -3.32 5.51 11.09
CA THR A 224 -4.62 5.93 10.55
C THR A 224 -4.82 7.41 10.75
N ALA A 225 -5.66 8.04 9.93
CA ALA A 225 -6.00 9.44 10.11
C ALA A 225 -7.48 9.62 10.46
N ASP A 226 -7.78 10.58 11.34
CA ASP A 226 -9.12 10.76 11.91
C ASP A 226 -10.14 11.43 10.97
N LYS A 227 -9.67 11.98 9.84
CA LYS A 227 -10.51 12.59 8.78
C LYS A 227 -10.42 11.84 7.46
N ASP A 228 -9.94 10.60 7.47
CA ASP A 228 -9.94 9.73 6.29
C ASP A 228 -11.40 9.46 5.83
N ARG A 229 -11.73 9.91 4.62
CA ARG A 229 -13.06 9.78 4.01
C ARG A 229 -13.21 8.51 3.16
N LEU A 230 -12.09 7.87 2.82
CA LEU A 230 -12.08 6.64 2.02
C LEU A 230 -12.08 5.40 2.92
N VAL A 231 -11.42 5.48 4.06
CA VAL A 231 -11.35 4.42 5.07
C VAL A 231 -12.00 4.92 6.35
N PRO A 232 -13.22 4.44 6.70
CA PRO A 232 -13.93 4.93 7.89
C PRO A 232 -13.13 4.75 9.18
N PHE A 233 -12.54 5.83 9.68
CA PHE A 233 -11.59 5.81 10.81
C PHE A 233 -12.15 5.12 12.05
N THR A 234 -13.38 5.45 12.47
CA THR A 234 -13.99 4.89 13.68
C THR A 234 -14.12 3.37 13.60
N MET A 235 -14.51 2.86 12.43
CA MET A 235 -14.65 1.43 12.19
C MET A 235 -13.29 0.73 12.14
N VAL A 236 -12.29 1.32 11.48
CA VAL A 236 -10.94 0.76 11.42
C VAL A 236 -10.28 0.77 12.79
N ARG A 237 -10.40 1.86 13.56
CA ARG A 237 -9.92 1.95 14.94
C ARG A 237 -10.53 0.85 15.82
N HIS A 238 -11.85 0.66 15.74
CA HIS A 238 -12.53 -0.39 16.48
C HIS A 238 -12.05 -1.78 16.08
N TYR A 239 -11.89 -2.03 14.77
CA TYR A 239 -11.37 -3.28 14.24
C TYR A 239 -9.93 -3.56 14.71
N ILE A 240 -9.03 -2.58 14.65
CA ILE A 240 -7.65 -2.70 15.16
C ILE A 240 -7.67 -3.08 16.64
N LYS A 241 -8.40 -2.31 17.46
CA LYS A 241 -8.48 -2.52 18.91
C LYS A 241 -8.98 -3.92 19.30
N ASN A 242 -9.94 -4.47 18.56
CA ASN A 242 -10.55 -5.75 18.92
C ASN A 242 -9.75 -6.96 18.43
N PHE A 243 -9.10 -6.86 17.26
CA PHE A 243 -8.54 -8.02 16.57
C PHE A 243 -7.01 -8.05 16.52
N PHE A 244 -6.34 -6.92 16.75
CA PHE A 244 -4.88 -6.79 16.66
C PHE A 244 -4.33 -6.37 18.01
N LYS A 245 -4.65 -7.18 19.03
CA LYS A 245 -4.07 -7.04 20.37
C LYS A 245 -2.55 -7.02 20.23
N ASP A 246 -1.88 -6.12 20.93
CA ASP A 246 -0.43 -5.88 20.91
C ASP A 246 0.14 -5.12 19.70
N ALA A 247 -0.66 -4.83 18.66
CA ALA A 247 -0.23 -3.92 17.61
C ALA A 247 -0.15 -2.47 18.11
N LYS A 248 0.88 -1.73 17.70
CA LYS A 248 0.93 -0.27 17.92
C LYS A 248 -0.10 0.38 16.99
N HIS A 249 -0.91 1.30 17.53
CA HIS A 249 -1.85 2.09 16.74
C HIS A 249 -1.53 3.58 16.93
N ILE A 250 -1.24 4.27 15.83
CA ILE A 250 -0.92 5.69 15.79
C ILE A 250 -2.03 6.40 15.01
N GLU A 251 -2.59 7.46 15.61
CA GLU A 251 -3.62 8.28 15.01
C GLU A 251 -3.04 9.63 14.58
N ILE A 252 -3.12 9.95 13.29
CA ILE A 252 -2.82 11.27 12.75
C ILE A 252 -4.08 12.13 12.84
N LYS A 253 -4.00 13.24 13.57
CA LYS A 253 -5.11 14.19 13.70
C LYS A 253 -5.15 15.14 12.51
N ASN A 254 -6.35 15.51 12.09
CA ASN A 254 -6.60 16.39 10.96
C ASN A 254 -5.94 15.88 9.66
N GLY A 255 -5.93 14.56 9.45
CA GLY A 255 -5.39 13.94 8.23
C GLY A 255 -6.46 13.17 7.47
N GLY A 256 -6.42 13.23 6.15
CA GLY A 256 -7.21 12.42 5.23
C GLY A 256 -6.55 11.08 4.92
N HIS A 257 -6.98 10.44 3.83
CA HIS A 257 -6.39 9.18 3.37
C HIS A 257 -4.91 9.36 2.97
N ALA A 258 -4.60 10.49 2.32
CA ALA A 258 -3.26 10.84 1.88
C ALA A 258 -2.40 11.49 2.98
N PHE A 259 -2.60 11.13 4.26
CA PHE A 259 -1.91 11.76 5.39
C PHE A 259 -0.38 11.71 5.31
N ILE A 260 0.19 10.75 4.58
CA ILE A 260 1.64 10.66 4.34
C ILE A 260 2.18 11.90 3.62
N LEU A 261 1.33 12.56 2.82
CA LEU A 261 1.61 13.85 2.18
C LEU A 261 1.20 14.99 3.12
N GLU A 262 0.01 14.90 3.72
CA GLU A 262 -0.54 16.03 4.50
C GLU A 262 0.24 16.32 5.78
N HIS A 263 0.82 15.28 6.36
CA HIS A 263 1.55 15.29 7.62
C HIS A 263 2.93 14.66 7.43
N LYS A 264 3.60 15.00 6.32
CA LYS A 264 4.89 14.44 5.91
C LYS A 264 5.89 14.36 7.07
N ASP A 265 6.14 15.48 7.76
CA ASP A 265 7.18 15.55 8.79
C ASP A 265 6.84 14.61 9.97
N THR A 266 5.59 14.64 10.43
CA THR A 266 5.08 13.72 11.45
C THR A 266 5.23 12.26 11.03
N TYR A 267 4.87 11.94 9.79
CA TYR A 267 4.99 10.59 9.24
C TYR A 267 6.45 10.13 9.19
N ILE A 268 7.37 11.01 8.82
CA ILE A 268 8.81 10.71 8.77
C ILE A 268 9.37 10.48 10.16
N GLU A 269 8.99 11.27 11.16
CA GLU A 269 9.41 11.03 12.55
C GLU A 269 8.91 9.68 13.09
N ILE A 270 7.66 9.31 12.76
CA ILE A 270 7.14 7.97 13.07
C ILE A 270 7.99 6.88 12.40
N LEU A 271 8.31 7.02 11.12
CA LEU A 271 9.17 6.06 10.42
C LEU A 271 10.57 5.98 11.03
N LYS A 272 11.19 7.11 11.41
CA LYS A 272 12.49 7.14 12.10
C LYS A 272 12.44 6.35 13.40
N GLU A 273 11.37 6.49 14.19
CA GLU A 273 11.17 5.70 15.41
C GLU A 273 11.10 4.20 15.10
N ILE A 274 10.29 3.81 14.12
CA ILE A 274 10.11 2.41 13.71
C ILE A 274 11.44 1.82 13.20
N ILE A 275 12.19 2.58 12.40
CA ILE A 275 13.51 2.20 11.87
C ILE A 275 14.52 2.00 13.00
N ARG A 276 14.53 2.85 14.04
CA ARG A 276 15.40 2.65 15.21
C ARG A 276 15.08 1.34 15.92
N ASN A 277 13.79 1.05 16.12
CA ASN A 277 13.31 -0.15 16.80
C ASN A 277 13.44 -1.44 15.96
N ALA A 278 13.74 -1.35 14.67
CA ALA A 278 13.99 -2.50 13.81
C ALA A 278 15.47 -2.91 13.76
N LYS A 279 16.38 -2.04 14.23
CA LYS A 279 17.83 -2.29 14.27
C LYS A 279 18.28 -3.06 15.52
N SER A 280 17.46 -3.05 16.57
CA SER A 280 17.65 -3.80 17.82
C SER A 280 17.19 -5.24 17.68
#